data_AF-E2B1F7-F1
#
_entry.id   AF-E2B1F7-F1
#
_cell.length_a   1.000
_cell.length_b   1.000
_cell.length_c   1.000
_cell.angle_alpha   90.00
_cell.angle_beta   90.00
_cell.angle_gamma   90.00
#
_symmetry.space_group_name_H-M   'P 1'
#
loop_
_entity.id
_entity.type
_entity.pdbx_description
1 polymer ?
#
loop_
_entity_poly.entity_id
_entity_poly.type
_entity_poly.pdbx_seq_one_letter_code
_entity_poly.pdbx_strand_id
1 'polypeptide(L)' 'SNLANNLAQWALEYKISHTALNSLLCALQKFNLIALSDARTLLKTSRNSFVFDMYNGKYCYFGIANNLQNLFLE' A
#
# COMPACT_ATOMS: atom_id res chain seq x y z
N SER A 1 13.64 2.00 14.95
CA SER A 1 12.71 1.03 14.36
C SER A 1 11.29 1.41 14.74
N ASN A 2 10.51 1.92 13.79
CA ASN A 2 9.12 2.31 14.03
C ASN A 2 8.25 1.04 13.89
N LEU A 3 7.37 0.77 14.87
CA LEU A 3 6.42 -0.35 14.84
C LEU A 3 5.70 -0.46 13.49
N ALA A 4 5.32 0.67 12.91
CA ALA A 4 4.66 0.72 11.60
C ALA A 4 5.53 0.14 10.47
N ASN A 5 6.84 0.41 10.47
CA ASN A 5 7.75 -0.10 9.43
C ASN A 5 7.94 -1.62 9.57
N ASN A 6 8.10 -2.11 10.80
CA ASN A 6 8.23 -3.55 11.04
C ASN A 6 6.95 -4.29 10.64
N LEU A 7 5.79 -3.73 10.97
CA LEU A 7 4.49 -4.30 10.61
C LEU A 7 4.26 -4.28 9.09
N ALA A 8 4.68 -3.20 8.42
CA ALA A 8 4.62 -3.11 6.96
C ALA A 8 5.48 -4.18 6.29
N GLN A 9 6.72 -4.35 6.75
CA GLN A 9 7.63 -5.37 6.23
C GLN A 9 7.09 -6.78 6.46
N TRP A 10 6.62 -7.07 7.68
CA TRP A 10 5.98 -8.35 8.00
C TRP A 10 4.75 -8.61 7.11
N ALA A 11 3.90 -7.61 6.89
CA ALA A 11 2.73 -7.77 6.05
C ALA A 11 3.10 -8.11 4.58
N LEU A 12 4.16 -7.51 4.06
CA LEU A 12 4.68 -7.79 2.71
C LEU A 12 5.31 -9.18 2.62
N GLU A 13 6.18 -9.53 3.57
CA GLU A 13 6.89 -10.81 3.62
C GLU A 13 5.92 -12.00 3.68
N TYR A 14 4.87 -11.88 4.51
CA TYR A 14 3.88 -12.93 4.71
C TYR A 14 2.65 -12.80 3.80
N LYS A 15 2.67 -11.88 2.82
CA LYS A 15 1.59 -11.65 1.84
C LYS A 15 0.21 -11.47 2.51
N ILE A 16 0.20 -10.72 3.60
CA ILE A 16 -1.01 -10.49 4.40
C ILE A 16 -2.01 -9.67 3.57
N SER A 17 -3.27 -10.13 3.51
CA SER A 17 -4.31 -9.41 2.79
C SER A 17 -4.61 -8.05 3.43
N HIS A 18 -4.99 -7.05 2.63
CA HIS A 18 -5.37 -5.73 3.16
C HIS A 18 -6.50 -5.81 4.20
N THR A 19 -7.46 -6.73 4.01
CA THR A 19 -8.57 -6.92 4.97
C THR A 19 -8.06 -7.43 6.32
N ALA A 20 -7.17 -8.43 6.33
CA ALA A 20 -6.58 -8.94 7.55
C ALA A 20 -5.70 -7.88 8.24
N LEU A 21 -4.90 -7.14 7.46
CA LEU A 21 -4.06 -6.07 7.98
C LEU A 21 -4.90 -4.93 8.57
N ASN A 22 -5.99 -4.53 7.93
CA ASN A 22 -6.93 -3.54 8.46
C ASN A 22 -7.58 -3.99 9.77
N SER A 23 -8.00 -5.26 9.85
CA SER A 23 -8.55 -5.82 11.10
C SER A 23 -7.54 -5.76 12.23
N LEU A 24 -6.27 -6.09 11.95
CA LEU A 24 -5.18 -6.00 12.92
C LEU A 24 -4.91 -4.55 13.34
N LEU A 25 -4.82 -3.63 12.39
CA LEU A 25 -4.61 -2.20 12.66
C LEU A 25 -5.73 -1.61 13.54
N CYS A 26 -6.99 -1.97 13.26
CA CYS A 26 -8.12 -1.58 14.08
C CYS A 26 -7.99 -2.13 15.53
N ALA A 27 -7.56 -3.38 15.69
CA ALA A 27 -7.32 -3.95 17.01
C ALA A 27 -6.19 -3.20 17.76
N LEU A 28 -5.07 -2.91 17.09
CA LEU A 28 -3.93 -2.19 17.69
C LEU A 28 -4.27 -0.75 18.06
N GLN A 29 -5.12 -0.09 17.27
CA GLN A 29 -5.59 1.27 17.54
C GLN A 29 -6.38 1.36 18.85
N LYS A 30 -7.17 0.33 19.19
CA LYS A 30 -7.91 0.27 20.47
C LYS A 30 -7.00 0.28 21.69
N PHE A 31 -5.74 -0.15 21.54
CA PHE A 31 -4.73 -0.15 22.59
C PHE A 31 -3.78 1.04 22.51
N ASN A 32 -4.06 2.05 21.67
CA ASN A 32 -3.19 3.21 21.41
C ASN A 32 -1.76 2.84 20.96
N LEU A 33 -1.58 1.65 20.38
CA LEU A 33 -0.27 1.18 19.90
C LEU A 33 0.09 1.78 18.53
N ILE A 34 -0.91 2.19 17.75
CA ILE A 34 -0.72 2.78 16.43
C ILE A 34 -1.85 3.77 16.10
N ALA A 35 -1.54 4.82 15.32
CA ALA A 35 -2.52 5.81 14.87
C ALA A 35 -3.18 5.46 13.52
N LEU A 36 -2.59 4.53 12.76
CA LEU A 36 -3.01 4.16 11.42
C LEU A 36 -4.08 3.07 11.46
N SER A 37 -5.19 3.29 10.77
CA SER A 37 -6.30 2.31 10.65
C SER A 37 -6.35 1.59 9.30
N ASP A 38 -5.58 2.05 8.32
CA ASP A 38 -5.66 1.58 6.94
C ASP A 38 -4.32 1.07 6.41
N ALA A 39 -4.36 -0.13 5.84
CA ALA A 39 -3.26 -0.88 5.26
C ALA A 39 -2.57 -0.11 4.14
N ARG A 40 -3.31 0.62 3.30
CA ARG A 40 -2.70 1.42 2.22
C ARG A 40 -1.87 2.56 2.78
N THR A 41 -2.29 3.10 3.92
CA THR A 41 -1.52 4.15 4.62
C THR A 41 -0.26 3.57 5.25
N LEU A 42 -0.36 2.39 5.89
CA LEU A 42 0.79 1.68 6.45
C LEU A 42 1.83 1.31 5.38
N LEU A 43 1.35 0.76 4.26
CA LEU A 43 2.17 0.31 3.13
C LEU A 43 2.58 1.45 2.18
N LYS A 44 2.21 2.70 2.50
CA LYS A 44 2.47 3.88 1.67
C LYS A 44 2.06 3.70 0.21
N THR A 45 0.96 2.97 -0.03
CA THR A 45 0.44 2.76 -1.38
C THR A 45 0.03 4.11 -1.95
N SER A 46 0.59 4.46 -3.12
CA SER A 46 0.26 5.73 -3.77
C SER A 46 -1.25 5.83 -3.97
N ARG A 47 -1.82 6.96 -3.54
CA ARG A 47 -3.22 7.33 -3.81
C ARG A 47 -3.36 8.17 -5.08
N ASN A 48 -2.25 8.70 -5.56
CA ASN A 48 -2.21 9.58 -6.72
C ASN A 48 -1.69 8.77 -7.91
N SER A 49 -2.47 8.75 -8.97
CA SER A 49 -2.08 8.29 -10.29
C SER A 49 -1.84 9.51 -11.17
N PHE A 50 -0.83 9.44 -12.03
CA PHE A 50 -0.56 10.53 -12.97
C PHE A 50 -1.68 10.51 -14.03
N VAL A 51 -2.49 11.57 -14.04
CA VAL A 51 -3.54 11.76 -15.02
C VAL A 51 -3.08 12.84 -15.99
N PHE A 52 -3.05 12.49 -17.28
CA PHE A 52 -2.67 13.37 -18.36
C PHE A 52 -3.90 13.68 -19.21
N ASP A 53 -4.12 14.96 -19.48
CA ASP A 53 -5.14 15.36 -20.45
C ASP A 53 -4.65 15.04 -21.87
N MET A 54 -5.50 14.36 -22.63
CA MET A 54 -5.29 14.00 -24.03
C MET A 54 -6.34 14.71 -24.91
N TYR A 55 -6.06 14.79 -26.21
CA TYR A 55 -6.94 15.46 -27.18
C TYR A 55 -8.41 14.99 -27.14
N ASN A 56 -8.65 13.72 -26.80
CA ASN A 56 -9.99 13.11 -26.72
C ASN A 56 -10.30 12.43 -25.38
N GLY A 57 -9.64 12.82 -24.28
CA GLY A 57 -9.94 12.21 -22.98
C GLY A 57 -8.84 12.37 -21.94
N LYS A 58 -8.84 11.50 -20.94
CA LYS A 58 -7.84 11.48 -19.86
C LYS A 58 -7.14 10.14 -19.84
N TYR A 59 -5.81 10.18 -19.84
CA TYR A 59 -4.96 9.01 -19.67
C TYR A 59 -4.51 8.91 -18.21
N CYS A 60 -4.80 7.79 -17.54
CA CYS A 60 -4.41 7.54 -16.16
C CYS A 60 -3.30 6.48 -16.10
N TYR A 61 -2.10 6.87 -15.68
CA TYR A 61 -0.96 5.95 -15.55
C TYR A 61 -0.94 5.32 -14.15
N PHE A 62 -1.16 4.00 -14.12
CA PHE A 62 -1.15 3.20 -12.89
C PHE A 62 0.20 2.52 -12.60
N GLY A 63 1.21 2.68 -13.45
CA GLY A 63 2.55 2.13 -13.19
C GLY A 63 2.66 0.60 -13.22
N ILE A 64 1.67 -0.12 -13.76
CA ILE A 64 1.62 -1.59 -13.76
C ILE A 64 2.84 -2.17 -14.50
N ALA A 65 3.19 -1.60 -15.66
CA ALA A 65 4.31 -2.08 -16.48
C ALA A 65 5.66 -2.05 -15.73
N ASN A 66 5.91 -1.01 -14.95
CA ASN A 66 7.14 -0.86 -14.18
C ASN A 66 7.23 -1.90 -13.03
N ASN A 67 6.09 -2.24 -12.42
CA ASN A 67 6.04 -3.27 -11.39
C ASN A 67 6.16 -4.68 -11.99
N LEU A 68 5.61 -4.91 -13.19
CA LEU A 68 5.78 -6.17 -13.91
C LEU A 68 7.24 -6.39 -14.32
N GLN A 69 7.95 -5.35 -14.78
CA GLN A 69 9.37 -5.49 -15.13
C GLN A 69 10.22 -5.97 -13.95
N ASN A 70 9.95 -5.46 -12.74
CA ASN A 70 10.64 -5.92 -11.53
C ASN A 70 10.32 -7.38 -11.17
N LEU A 71 9.17 -7.91 -11.58
CA LEU A 71 8.78 -9.30 -11.32
C LEU A 71 9.56 -10.30 -12.20
N PHE A 72 9.97 -9.89 -13.40
CA PHE A 72 10.69 -10.75 -14.35
C PHE A 72 12.22 -10.58 -14.30
N LEU A 73 12.72 -9.75 -13.38
CA LEU A 73 14.16 -9.51 -13.16
C LEU A 73 14.68 -10.21 -11.88
N GLU A 74 13.87 -11.08 -11.25
CA GLU A 74 14.28 -11.98 -10.16
C GLU A 74 14.96 -13.26 -10.67
#